data_AF-A0A9D6K0Z8-F1
#
_entry.id   AF-A0A9D6K0Z8-F1
#
_cell.length_a   1.000
_cell.length_b   1.000
_cell.length_c   1.000
_cell.angle_alpha   90.00
_cell.angle_beta   90.00
_cell.angle_gamma   90.00
#
_symmetry.space_group_name_H-M   'P 1'
#
loop_
_entity.id
_entity.type
_entity.pdbx_description
1 polymer ?
#
loop_
_entity_poly.entity_id
_entity_poly.type
_entity_poly.pdbx_seq_one_letter_code
_entity_poly.pdbx_strand_id
1 'polypeptide(L)'
;MKAGIHPQWYPQAQVICGCGNTFTTGATVPVIRTDICSNCHPFFTGEQRIVDTAGQVERFMRRVERGKGMVAPQEAPSQSAKPQKAPAKKGKPTS
;
A
#
# COMPACT_ATOMS: atom_id res chain seq x y z
N MET A 1 -0.63 47.02 -21.74
CA MET A 1 -1.79 47.41 -20.91
C MET A 1 -2.46 48.62 -21.52
N LYS A 2 -3.73 48.52 -21.91
CA LYS A 2 -4.55 49.69 -22.26
C LYS A 2 -5.09 50.32 -20.97
N ALA A 3 -5.10 51.65 -20.89
CA ALA A 3 -5.57 52.35 -19.71
C ALA A 3 -7.06 52.05 -19.46
N GLY A 4 -7.42 51.66 -18.23
CA GLY A 4 -8.82 51.59 -17.76
C GLY A 4 -9.53 50.23 -17.78
N ILE A 5 -8.95 49.18 -18.38
CA ILE A 5 -9.61 47.85 -18.47
C ILE A 5 -8.79 46.70 -17.88
N HIS A 6 -7.63 46.98 -17.27
CA HIS A 6 -6.77 45.94 -16.71
C HIS A 6 -6.64 46.06 -15.19
N PRO A 7 -6.60 44.92 -14.48
CA PRO A 7 -6.32 44.90 -13.05
C PRO A 7 -4.89 45.38 -12.77
N GLN A 8 -4.70 45.88 -11.54
CA GLN A 8 -3.39 46.26 -11.02
C GLN A 8 -2.42 45.08 -11.12
N TRP A 9 -1.27 45.31 -11.77
CA TRP A 9 -0.22 44.31 -11.94
C TRP A 9 0.97 44.66 -11.07
N TYR A 10 1.39 43.71 -10.24
CA TYR A 10 2.55 43.82 -9.38
C TYR A 10 3.70 43.03 -9.99
N PRO A 11 4.74 43.69 -10.54
CA PRO A 11 5.89 42.99 -11.13
C PRO A 11 6.79 42.34 -10.07
N GLN A 12 6.66 42.73 -8.80
CA GLN A 12 7.44 42.26 -7.65
C GLN A 12 6.52 41.62 -6.59
N ALA A 13 5.63 40.71 -6.99
CA ALA A 13 4.82 39.98 -6.04
C ALA A 13 5.66 38.90 -5.34
N GLN A 14 5.52 38.76 -4.02
CA GLN A 14 6.23 37.73 -3.26
C GLN A 14 5.41 36.44 -3.21
N VAL A 15 6.03 35.33 -3.62
CA VAL A 15 5.49 33.99 -3.43
C VAL A 15 6.18 33.36 -2.23
N ILE A 16 5.39 32.87 -1.28
CA ILE A 16 5.89 32.17 -0.09
C ILE A 16 5.38 30.74 -0.14
N CYS A 17 6.31 29.79 -0.27
CA CYS A 17 6.00 28.38 -0.33
C CYS A 17 5.97 27.74 1.07
N GLY A 18 5.12 26.73 1.28
CA GLY A 18 5.08 25.96 2.53
C GLY A 18 6.41 25.28 2.90
N CYS A 19 7.26 24.99 1.92
CA CYS A 19 8.60 24.45 2.15
C CYS A 19 9.67 25.51 2.51
N GLY A 20 9.27 26.76 2.77
CA GLY A 20 10.17 27.84 3.23
C GLY A 20 10.87 28.62 2.12
N ASN A 21 10.70 28.22 0.84
CA ASN A 21 11.24 28.96 -0.29
C ASN A 21 10.40 30.21 -0.60
N THR A 22 11.07 31.33 -0.87
CA THR A 22 10.44 32.60 -1.25
C THR A 22 11.04 33.13 -2.55
N PHE A 23 10.20 33.46 -3.53
CA PHE A 23 10.66 33.99 -4.81
C PHE A 23 9.70 35.07 -5.33
N THR A 24 10.23 35.98 -6.16
CA THR A 24 9.47 37.11 -6.73
C THR A 24 8.91 36.73 -8.10
N THR A 25 7.61 36.94 -8.30
CA THR A 25 6.94 36.77 -9.61
C THR A 25 6.03 37.94 -9.92
N GLY A 26 5.62 38.06 -11.18
CA GLY A 26 4.57 39.01 -11.57
C GLY A 26 3.19 38.44 -11.28
N ALA A 27 2.36 39.17 -10.54
CA ALA A 27 0.99 38.77 -10.25
C ALA A 27 0.05 39.98 -10.09
N THR A 28 -1.26 39.73 -10.11
CA THR A 28 -2.28 40.75 -9.79
C THR A 28 -2.47 40.95 -8.28
N VAL A 29 -1.77 40.18 -7.47
CA VAL A 29 -1.84 40.17 -6.00
C VAL A 29 -0.43 40.35 -5.44
N PRO A 30 -0.22 41.15 -4.37
CA PRO A 30 1.11 41.44 -3.85
C PRO A 30 1.79 40.24 -3.14
N VAL A 31 1.02 39.35 -2.52
CA VAL A 31 1.55 38.18 -1.79
C VAL A 31 0.77 36.93 -2.18
N ILE A 32 1.48 35.88 -2.60
CA ILE A 32 0.93 34.58 -2.95
C ILE A 32 1.44 33.55 -1.95
N ARG A 33 0.52 32.78 -1.35
CA ARG A 33 0.83 31.64 -0.49
C ARG A 33 0.58 30.37 -1.29
N THR A 34 1.60 29.52 -1.42
CA THR A 34 1.53 28.29 -2.22
C THR A 34 2.05 27.11 -1.41
N ASP A 35 1.40 25.95 -1.49
CA ASP A 35 1.84 24.77 -0.74
C ASP A 35 3.01 24.05 -1.41
N ILE A 36 3.10 24.11 -2.74
CA ILE A 36 4.10 23.38 -3.54
C ILE A 36 4.72 24.31 -4.59
N CYS A 37 6.05 24.39 -4.63
CA CYS A 37 6.80 25.15 -5.65
C CYS A 37 7.70 24.24 -6.49
N SER A 38 8.39 24.82 -7.47
CA SER A 38 9.34 24.12 -8.34
C SER A 38 10.42 23.37 -7.56
N ASN A 39 10.80 23.83 -6.38
CA ASN A 39 11.84 23.19 -5.58
C ASN A 39 11.33 21.98 -4.78
N CYS A 40 10.01 21.86 -4.61
CA CYS A 40 9.39 20.90 -3.70
C CYS A 40 8.40 19.96 -4.42
N HIS A 41 8.08 20.20 -5.69
CA HIS A 41 7.22 19.32 -6.46
C HIS A 41 8.01 18.07 -6.89
N PRO A 42 7.51 16.84 -6.62
CA PRO A 42 8.20 15.58 -6.96
C PRO A 42 8.63 15.45 -8.42
N PHE A 43 7.91 16.13 -9.32
CA PHE A 43 8.26 16.21 -10.75
C PHE A 43 9.61 16.89 -11.01
N PHE A 44 9.95 17.95 -10.26
CA PHE A 44 11.18 18.71 -10.46
C PHE A 44 12.35 18.16 -9.64
N THR A 45 12.07 17.54 -8.49
CA THR A 45 13.12 16.92 -7.66
C THR A 45 13.57 15.56 -8.18
N GLY A 46 12.87 14.97 -9.15
CA GLY A 46 13.29 13.74 -9.85
C GLY A 46 13.16 12.46 -9.02
N GLU A 47 12.74 12.55 -7.76
CA GLU A 47 12.39 11.39 -6.95
C GLU A 47 11.07 10.80 -7.46
N GLN A 48 11.19 9.85 -8.39
CA GLN A 48 10.11 8.92 -8.67
C GLN A 48 9.81 8.17 -7.38
N ARG A 49 8.69 8.48 -6.73
CA ARG A 49 8.10 7.58 -5.75
C ARG A 49 7.65 6.34 -6.48
N ILE A 50 8.57 5.39 -6.66
CA ILE A 50 8.25 4.04 -7.11
C ILE A 50 7.29 3.51 -6.05
N VAL A 51 6.02 3.34 -6.43
CA VAL A 51 5.05 2.67 -5.59
C VAL A 51 5.42 1.19 -5.66
N ASP A 52 6.30 0.75 -4.75
CA ASP A 52 6.79 -0.63 -4.71
C ASP A 52 5.62 -1.61 -4.54
N THR A 53 5.31 -2.31 -5.62
CA THR A 53 4.37 -3.45 -5.65
C THR A 53 4.88 -4.63 -4.79
N ALA A 54 6.18 -4.66 -4.48
CA ALA A 54 6.81 -5.66 -3.61
C ALA A 54 6.14 -5.74 -2.22
N GLY A 55 5.69 -4.61 -1.67
CA GLY A 55 5.06 -4.58 -0.34
C GLY A 55 3.63 -5.13 -0.31
N GLN A 56 2.96 -5.30 -1.46
CA GLN A 56 1.58 -5.81 -1.49
C GLN A 56 1.53 -7.33 -1.22
N VAL A 57 2.51 -8.09 -1.72
CA VAL A 57 2.61 -9.53 -1.47
C VAL A 57 2.91 -9.80 0.01
N GLU A 58 3.84 -9.06 0.61
CA GLU A 58 4.13 -9.17 2.05
C GLU A 58 2.93 -8.78 2.93
N ARG A 59 2.19 -7.71 2.56
CA ARG A 59 0.96 -7.32 3.25
C ARG A 59 -0.14 -8.38 3.12
N PHE A 60 -0.23 -9.05 1.98
CA PHE A 60 -1.14 -10.17 1.77
C PHE A 60 -0.75 -11.37 2.64
N MET A 61 0.53 -11.77 2.64
CA MET A 61 1.02 -12.86 3.48
C MET A 61 0.78 -12.60 4.97
N ARG A 62 1.08 -11.40 5.46
CA ARG A 62 0.79 -10.98 6.85
C ARG A 62 -0.70 -11.03 7.19
N ARG A 63 -1.59 -10.74 6.23
CA ARG A 63 -3.04 -10.83 6.43
C ARG A 63 -3.50 -12.29 6.49
N VAL A 64 -2.97 -13.15 5.63
CA VAL A 64 -3.27 -14.59 5.61
C VAL A 64 -2.77 -15.25 6.90
N GLU A 65 -1.57 -14.92 7.38
CA GLU A 65 -1.02 -15.41 8.65
C GLU A 65 -1.89 -14.99 9.85
N ARG A 66 -2.33 -13.73 9.89
CA ARG A 66 -3.28 -13.24 10.91
C ARG A 66 -4.64 -13.94 10.81
N GLY A 67 -5.10 -14.27 9.60
CA GLY A 67 -6.35 -15.01 9.37
C GLY A 67 -6.27 -16.50 9.73
N LYS A 68 -5.10 -17.13 9.57
CA LYS A 68 -4.85 -18.53 9.98
C LYS A 68 -4.93 -18.74 11.49
N GLY A 69 -4.78 -17.68 12.30
CA GLY A 69 -5.04 -17.72 13.74
C GLY A 69 -6.54 -17.76 14.11
N MET A 70 -7.46 -17.57 13.14
CA MET A 70 -8.91 -17.54 13.40
C MET A 70 -9.69 -18.67 12.71
N VAL A 71 -9.02 -19.54 11.94
CA VAL A 71 -9.64 -20.78 11.40
C VAL A 71 -8.69 -21.94 11.61
N ALA A 72 -8.87 -22.66 12.71
CA ALA A 72 -8.26 -23.96 12.93
C ALA A 72 -8.72 -24.92 11.81
N PRO A 73 -7.84 -25.76 11.24
CA PRO A 73 -8.27 -26.87 10.39
C PRO A 73 -9.07 -27.84 11.26
N GLN A 74 -10.35 -28.04 10.94
CA GLN A 74 -11.09 -29.17 11.47
C GLN A 74 -10.62 -30.42 10.70
N GLU A 75 -9.61 -31.09 11.23
CA GLU A 75 -9.29 -32.46 10.84
C GLU A 75 -10.42 -33.38 11.31
N ALA A 76 -11.26 -33.85 10.37
CA ALA A 76 -12.20 -34.93 10.63
C ALA A 76 -11.50 -36.28 10.41
N PRO A 77 -11.41 -37.18 11.42
CA PRO A 77 -10.83 -38.50 11.23
C PRO A 77 -11.89 -39.44 10.67
N SER A 78 -11.87 -39.74 9.36
CA SER A 78 -12.64 -40.84 8.80
C SER A 78 -11.89 -42.16 9.03
N GLN A 79 -12.20 -42.77 10.17
CA GLN A 79 -11.78 -44.11 10.55
C GLN A 79 -12.23 -45.12 9.47
N SER A 80 -11.32 -45.50 8.58
CA SER A 80 -11.50 -46.67 7.72
C SER A 80 -11.24 -47.91 8.58
N ALA A 81 -12.33 -48.55 8.98
CA ALA A 81 -12.33 -49.83 9.66
C ALA A 81 -11.55 -50.87 8.86
N LYS A 82 -10.42 -51.34 9.42
CA LYS A 82 -9.82 -52.63 9.07
C LYS A 82 -9.89 -53.51 10.31
N PRO A 83 -10.70 -54.59 10.33
CA PRO A 83 -10.72 -55.49 11.47
C PRO A 83 -9.38 -56.23 11.54
N GLN A 84 -8.79 -56.19 12.73
CA GLN A 84 -7.54 -56.85 13.04
C GLN A 84 -7.73 -58.37 13.12
N LYS A 85 -6.72 -59.06 12.61
CA LYS A 85 -6.55 -60.51 12.56
C LYS A 85 -6.18 -61.03 13.96
N ALA A 86 -6.85 -62.08 14.45
CA ALA A 86 -6.37 -62.97 15.53
C ALA A 86 -7.24 -64.24 15.62
N PRO A 87 -6.80 -65.33 16.27
CA PRO A 87 -5.58 -66.12 16.03
C PRO A 87 -5.90 -67.62 15.79
N ALA A 88 -4.88 -68.38 15.40
CA ALA A 88 -4.93 -69.82 15.19
C ALA A 88 -5.36 -70.63 16.43
N LYS A 89 -6.07 -71.76 16.24
CA LYS A 89 -5.79 -73.06 16.87
C LYS A 89 -6.70 -74.21 16.38
N LYS A 90 -6.02 -75.29 15.99
CA LYS A 90 -6.29 -76.73 16.23
C LYS A 90 -7.52 -77.40 15.58
N GLY A 91 -7.24 -78.41 14.76
CA GLY A 91 -8.12 -79.55 14.56
C GLY A 91 -7.99 -80.27 13.20
N LYS A 92 -6.98 -81.14 13.05
CA LYS A 92 -7.03 -82.34 12.16
C LYS A 92 -8.26 -83.21 12.61
N PRO A 93 -8.76 -84.25 11.89
CA PRO A 93 -8.15 -84.99 10.77
C PRO A 93 -9.13 -85.62 9.73
N THR A 94 -8.57 -86.49 8.87
CA THR A 94 -9.21 -87.59 8.10
C THR A 94 -9.95 -87.16 6.83
N SER A 95 -9.76 -87.76 5.65
CA SER A 95 -9.00 -88.93 5.21
C SER A 95 -8.54 -88.71 3.76
#